data_AF-A0AAW4PFI1-F1
#
_entry.id   AF-A0AAW4PFI1-F1
#
_cell.length_a   1.000
_cell.length_b   1.000
_cell.length_c   1.000
_cell.angle_alpha   90.00
_cell.angle_beta   90.00
_cell.angle_gamma   90.00
#
_symmetry.space_group_name_H-M   'P 1'
#
loop_
_entity.id
_entity.type
_entity.pdbx_description
1 polymer ?
#
loop_
_entity_poly.entity_id
_entity_poly.type
_entity_poly.pdbx_seq_one_letter_code
_entity_poly.pdbx_strand_id
1 'polypeptide(L)'
;MSGEYDSEVRRFQDLTKSSEENYGSSSELNGAFYSTLQTHQEQYGGGACKANRHHPVEGPATLLLSGIEGGDPSSGEVSTTTVTLDEGDTATIGVGDKRFRIKFRGLFRSRPDASNINHSHGAAFGLDIWVNDKEQWMSIFDFQAFNEEFEYKWEGDVVRLVIDEALGRNPEMDFVQLVSEGLSPAEALDYWMVEVRGRSQAEWAKERGKTPQAVSKNVNNAKKTR
;
A
#
# COMPACT_ATOMS: atom_id res chain seq x y z
N MET A 1 -2.40 29.35 3.73
CA MET A 1 -1.04 29.32 3.11
C MET A 1 -0.67 27.86 2.92
N SER A 2 0.08 27.51 1.87
CA SER A 2 0.53 26.14 1.63
C SER A 2 2.04 26.06 1.85
N GLY A 3 2.49 25.06 2.61
CA GLY A 3 3.90 24.83 2.91
C GLY A 3 4.29 23.37 2.68
N GLU A 4 5.51 23.17 2.19
CA GLU A 4 6.14 21.85 2.15
C GLU A 4 6.47 21.43 3.59
N TYR A 5 5.99 20.24 3.99
CA TYR A 5 6.23 19.67 5.30
C TYR A 5 7.39 18.67 5.25
N ASP A 6 8.36 18.86 6.12
CA ASP A 6 9.50 17.94 6.28
C ASP A 6 9.04 16.70 7.07
N SER A 7 8.64 15.66 6.33
CA SER A 7 8.14 14.43 6.94
C SER A 7 9.26 13.63 7.58
N GLU A 8 9.10 13.31 8.85
CA GLU A 8 9.88 12.26 9.50
C GLU A 8 9.45 10.89 8.96
N VAL A 9 10.35 10.20 8.24
CA VAL A 9 10.17 8.82 7.79
C VAL A 9 10.99 7.89 8.68
N ARG A 10 10.34 6.86 9.24
CA ARG A 10 11.03 5.81 10.02
C ARG A 10 10.83 4.45 9.39
N ARG A 11 11.94 3.73 9.24
CA ARG A 11 11.92 2.38 8.66
C ARG A 11 11.47 1.36 9.69
N PHE A 12 10.77 0.32 9.24
CA PHE A 12 10.25 -0.72 10.13
C PHE A 12 11.33 -1.35 11.03
N GLN A 13 12.50 -1.61 10.46
CA GLN A 13 13.64 -2.19 11.17
C GLN A 13 14.21 -1.32 12.30
N ASP A 14 13.93 -0.01 12.28
CA ASP A 14 14.37 0.96 13.28
C ASP A 14 13.30 1.18 14.37
N LEU A 15 12.13 0.58 14.22
CA LEU A 15 11.00 0.72 15.13
C LEU A 15 10.88 -0.52 16.02
N THR A 16 10.65 -0.30 17.31
CA THR A 16 10.41 -1.39 18.27
C THR A 16 8.92 -1.58 18.53
N LYS A 17 8.54 -2.79 18.95
CA LYS A 17 7.20 -3.06 19.44
C LYS A 17 7.02 -2.44 20.84
N SER A 18 5.99 -1.61 21.00
CA SER A 18 5.56 -1.11 22.30
C SER A 18 5.02 -2.22 23.19
N SER A 19 5.22 -2.09 24.50
CA SER A 19 4.58 -2.95 25.51
C SER A 19 3.07 -2.72 25.62
N GLU A 20 2.61 -1.54 25.21
CA GLU A 20 1.20 -1.16 25.21
C GLU A 20 0.53 -1.56 23.89
N GLU A 21 -0.69 -2.09 23.97
CA GLU A 21 -1.39 -2.56 22.76
C GLU A 21 -1.77 -1.41 21.83
N ASN A 22 -2.29 -0.31 22.38
CA ASN A 22 -2.86 0.80 21.61
C ASN A 22 -1.95 2.04 21.56
N TYR A 23 -0.85 2.00 22.31
CA TYR A 23 0.05 3.13 22.53
C TYR A 23 1.49 2.74 22.17
N GLY A 24 2.34 3.71 21.85
CA GLY A 24 3.77 3.48 21.68
C GLY A 24 4.45 4.72 21.13
N SER A 25 5.57 5.12 21.70
CA SER A 25 6.28 6.38 21.42
C SER A 25 6.59 6.64 19.94
N SER A 26 7.19 7.80 19.62
CA SER A 26 7.63 8.12 18.26
C SER A 26 8.61 7.08 17.68
N SER A 27 9.39 6.42 18.53
CA SER A 27 10.30 5.31 18.17
C SER A 27 9.67 3.92 18.21
N GLU A 28 8.39 3.80 18.56
CA GLU A 28 7.72 2.52 18.70
C GLU A 28 6.49 2.41 17.80
N LEU A 29 6.17 1.19 17.41
CA LEU A 29 4.87 0.81 16.89
C LEU A 29 4.01 0.27 18.02
N ASN A 30 2.75 0.68 18.07
CA ASN A 30 1.82 0.12 19.05
C ASN A 30 1.72 -1.41 18.92
N GLY A 31 1.57 -2.09 20.06
CA GLY A 31 1.69 -3.53 20.14
C GLY A 31 0.69 -4.28 19.26
N ALA A 32 -0.54 -3.76 19.12
CA ALA A 32 -1.58 -4.34 18.28
C ALA A 32 -1.24 -4.26 16.79
N PHE A 33 -0.80 -3.09 16.30
CA PHE A 33 -0.38 -2.90 14.93
C PHE A 33 0.80 -3.81 14.59
N TYR A 34 1.85 -3.78 15.41
CA TYR A 34 3.07 -4.57 15.17
C TYR A 34 2.76 -6.07 15.13
N SER A 35 2.00 -6.56 16.11
CA SER A 35 1.65 -7.99 16.19
C SER A 35 0.79 -8.43 15.01
N THR A 36 -0.18 -7.59 14.62
CA THR A 36 -1.06 -7.90 13.48
C THR A 36 -0.29 -7.86 12.16
N LEU A 37 0.63 -6.91 11.97
CA LEU A 37 1.49 -6.83 10.79
C LEU A 37 2.29 -8.13 10.65
N GLN A 38 2.98 -8.55 11.71
CA GLN A 38 3.76 -9.79 11.72
C GLN A 38 2.89 -11.03 11.49
N THR A 39 1.74 -11.12 12.16
CA THR A 39 0.82 -12.25 11.98
C THR A 39 0.36 -12.35 10.52
N HIS A 40 0.07 -11.22 9.87
CA HIS A 40 -0.33 -11.21 8.47
C HIS A 40 0.83 -11.56 7.52
N GLN A 41 2.03 -11.08 7.80
CA GLN A 41 3.25 -11.46 7.07
C GLN A 41 3.47 -12.98 7.13
N GLU A 42 3.38 -13.57 8.32
CA GLU A 42 3.54 -15.01 8.53
C GLU A 42 2.43 -15.83 7.87
N GLN A 43 1.18 -15.39 8.00
CA GLN A 43 0.03 -16.17 7.53
C GLN A 43 -0.23 -16.03 6.04
N TYR A 44 -0.02 -14.84 5.47
CA TYR A 44 -0.43 -14.49 4.11
C TYR A 44 0.71 -14.00 3.22
N GLY A 45 1.92 -13.85 3.75
CA GLY A 45 3.10 -13.36 3.02
C GLY A 45 3.19 -11.83 2.90
N GLY A 46 2.28 -11.07 3.51
CA GLY A 46 2.37 -9.61 3.57
C GLY A 46 1.40 -8.98 4.56
N GLY A 47 1.80 -7.85 5.14
CA GLY A 47 1.11 -7.15 6.23
C GLY A 47 -0.27 -6.59 5.87
N ALA A 48 -0.48 -6.29 4.59
CA ALA A 48 -1.74 -5.79 4.04
C ALA A 48 -2.73 -6.92 3.66
N CYS A 49 -2.27 -8.17 3.62
CA CYS A 49 -3.10 -9.32 3.31
C CYS A 49 -3.86 -9.78 4.56
N LYS A 50 -5.18 -9.99 4.46
CA LYS A 50 -6.04 -10.44 5.59
C LYS A 50 -6.86 -11.68 5.31
N ALA A 51 -6.65 -12.28 4.14
CA ALA A 51 -7.43 -13.41 3.66
C ALA A 51 -6.60 -14.18 2.64
N ASN A 52 -6.86 -15.49 2.52
CA ASN A 52 -6.16 -16.38 1.59
C ASN A 52 -6.27 -15.97 0.11
N ARG A 53 -7.22 -15.10 -0.24
CA ARG A 53 -7.40 -14.56 -1.59
C ARG A 53 -6.61 -13.27 -1.85
N HIS A 54 -5.99 -12.70 -0.82
CA HIS A 54 -5.09 -11.56 -0.97
C HIS A 54 -3.70 -12.11 -1.28
N HIS A 55 -3.01 -11.45 -2.21
CA HIS A 55 -1.61 -11.71 -2.51
C HIS A 55 -0.79 -10.46 -2.22
N PRO A 56 0.36 -10.61 -1.54
CA PRO A 56 1.24 -9.49 -1.29
C PRO A 56 1.78 -8.97 -2.63
N VAL A 57 1.91 -7.65 -2.73
CA VAL A 57 2.66 -6.99 -3.80
C VAL A 57 3.90 -6.42 -3.15
N GLU A 58 5.06 -6.97 -3.52
CA GLU A 58 6.34 -6.51 -2.99
C GLU A 58 6.71 -5.14 -3.58
N GLY A 59 7.41 -4.34 -2.79
CA GLY A 59 7.96 -3.05 -3.19
C GLY A 59 7.31 -1.86 -2.48
N PRO A 60 7.92 -0.68 -2.62
CA PRO A 60 7.47 0.52 -1.94
C PRO A 60 6.24 1.12 -2.60
N ALA A 61 5.58 2.01 -1.86
CA ALA A 61 4.60 2.94 -2.39
C ALA A 61 5.01 4.39 -2.11
N THR A 62 4.84 5.25 -3.11
CA THR A 62 4.94 6.70 -2.96
C THR A 62 3.57 7.25 -2.61
N LEU A 63 3.48 7.96 -1.48
CA LEU A 63 2.29 8.57 -0.94
C LEU A 63 2.42 10.10 -1.00
N LEU A 64 1.35 10.74 -1.44
CA LEU A 64 1.12 12.17 -1.27
C LEU A 64 0.25 12.36 -0.03
N LEU A 65 0.79 13.06 0.95
CA LEU A 65 0.09 13.38 2.18
C LEU A 65 -0.26 14.87 2.18
N SER A 66 -1.48 15.18 2.61
CA SER A 66 -1.92 16.56 2.80
C SER A 66 -2.62 16.71 4.15
N GLY A 67 -2.20 17.71 4.91
CA GLY A 67 -2.80 18.12 6.16
C GLY A 67 -3.50 19.46 6.00
N ILE A 68 -4.76 19.57 6.40
CA ILE A 68 -5.58 20.77 6.23
C ILE A 68 -6.15 21.15 7.60
N GLU A 69 -5.71 22.30 8.12
CA GLU A 69 -6.23 22.84 9.37
C GLU A 69 -7.67 23.34 9.18
N GLY A 70 -8.56 23.00 10.12
CA GLY A 70 -9.97 23.40 10.07
C GLY A 70 -10.79 22.80 8.93
N GLY A 71 -10.19 21.92 8.11
CA GLY A 71 -10.86 21.13 7.09
C GLY A 71 -11.32 21.88 5.85
N ASP A 72 -11.04 23.18 5.77
CA ASP A 72 -11.26 24.01 4.59
C ASP A 72 -9.93 24.62 4.12
N PRO A 73 -9.39 24.16 2.97
CA PRO A 73 -8.11 24.65 2.47
C PRO A 73 -8.14 26.13 2.06
N SER A 74 -9.31 26.76 1.95
CA SER A 74 -9.43 28.19 1.65
C SER A 74 -9.28 29.09 2.88
N SER A 75 -9.41 28.54 4.08
CA SER A 75 -9.36 29.28 5.35
C SER A 75 -8.28 28.79 6.33
N GLY A 76 -7.80 27.55 6.21
CA GLY A 76 -6.73 26.97 7.04
C GLY A 76 -5.33 26.95 6.42
N GLU A 77 -4.35 26.52 7.21
CA GLU A 77 -3.03 26.13 6.71
C GLU A 77 -3.08 24.76 6.04
N VAL A 78 -2.32 24.62 4.95
CA VAL A 78 -2.20 23.35 4.21
C VAL A 78 -0.74 22.91 4.19
N SER A 79 -0.47 21.76 4.80
CA SER A 79 0.83 21.09 4.78
C SER A 79 0.80 19.98 3.73
N THR A 80 1.83 19.87 2.90
CA THR A 80 1.95 18.76 1.93
C THR A 80 3.32 18.13 1.97
N THR A 81 3.40 16.82 1.75
CA THR A 81 4.67 16.11 1.63
C THR A 81 4.52 14.86 0.76
N THR A 82 5.62 14.42 0.16
CA THR A 82 5.70 13.20 -0.65
C THR A 82 6.67 12.25 0.01
N VAL A 83 6.24 11.02 0.29
CA VAL A 83 7.05 10.01 0.99
C VAL A 83 6.99 8.67 0.29
N THR A 84 8.09 7.91 0.33
CA THR A 84 8.16 6.54 -0.21
C THR A 84 8.36 5.56 0.94
N LEU A 85 7.41 4.64 1.11
CA LEU A 85 7.31 3.73 2.25
C LEU A 85 7.36 2.27 1.80
N ASP A 86 8.18 1.48 2.48
CA ASP A 86 8.14 0.01 2.44
C ASP A 86 7.19 -0.53 3.51
N GLU A 87 6.79 -1.79 3.39
CA GLU A 87 5.91 -2.44 4.36
C GLU A 87 6.46 -2.33 5.80
N GLY A 88 5.64 -1.80 6.71
CA GLY A 88 5.97 -1.56 8.10
C GLY A 88 6.52 -0.16 8.41
N ASP A 89 6.92 0.60 7.38
CA ASP A 89 7.46 1.95 7.55
C ASP A 89 6.39 2.94 8.02
N THR A 90 6.86 4.08 8.53
CA THR A 90 5.99 5.17 8.97
C THR A 90 6.45 6.52 8.44
N ALA A 91 5.49 7.44 8.25
CA ALA A 91 5.72 8.84 7.88
C ALA A 91 4.88 9.78 8.73
N THR A 92 5.19 11.07 8.74
CA THR A 92 4.42 12.07 9.49
C THR A 92 3.95 13.24 8.64
N ILE A 93 2.82 13.83 9.02
CA ILE A 93 2.31 15.09 8.47
C ILE A 93 1.78 15.97 9.60
N GLY A 94 2.12 17.25 9.56
CA GLY A 94 1.68 18.24 10.55
C GLY A 94 0.40 18.95 10.14
N VAL A 95 -0.50 19.20 11.09
CA VAL A 95 -1.70 20.02 10.93
C VAL A 95 -1.87 20.90 12.17
N GLY A 96 -1.62 22.21 12.04
CA GLY A 96 -1.59 23.12 13.19
C GLY A 96 -0.60 22.65 14.27
N ASP A 97 -1.10 22.42 15.48
CA ASP A 97 -0.35 21.91 16.64
C ASP A 97 -0.31 20.38 16.74
N LYS A 98 -0.84 19.69 15.73
CA LYS A 98 -0.99 18.23 15.68
C LYS A 98 -0.01 17.62 14.71
N ARG A 99 0.34 16.37 14.96
CA ARG A 99 1.11 15.52 14.04
C ARG A 99 0.36 14.22 13.84
N PHE A 100 0.31 13.74 12.61
CA PHE A 100 -0.30 12.46 12.27
C PHE A 100 0.78 11.50 11.80
N ARG A 101 0.79 10.27 12.33
CA ARG A 101 1.65 9.18 11.83
C ARG A 101 0.87 8.30 10.88
N ILE A 102 1.39 8.12 9.69
CA ILE A 102 0.92 7.09 8.76
C ILE A 102 1.79 5.86 8.99
N LYS A 103 1.18 4.69 9.21
CA LYS A 103 1.87 3.40 9.36
C LYS A 103 1.49 2.52 8.18
N PHE A 104 2.43 2.28 7.27
CA PHE A 104 2.16 1.54 6.05
C PHE A 104 2.21 0.03 6.30
N ARG A 105 1.17 -0.71 5.91
CA ARG A 105 1.12 -2.17 6.07
C ARG A 105 1.51 -2.92 4.80
N GLY A 106 1.84 -2.20 3.73
CA GLY A 106 2.16 -2.79 2.44
C GLY A 106 0.99 -2.78 1.46
N LEU A 107 1.23 -3.49 0.36
CA LEU A 107 0.35 -3.55 -0.80
C LEU A 107 -0.22 -4.95 -0.95
N PHE A 108 -1.45 -5.04 -1.46
CA PHE A 108 -2.07 -6.32 -1.76
C PHE A 108 -2.89 -6.28 -3.04
N ARG A 109 -3.06 -7.46 -3.63
CA ARG A 109 -4.02 -7.72 -4.72
C ARG A 109 -5.05 -8.75 -4.28
N SER A 110 -6.33 -8.44 -4.45
CA SER A 110 -7.40 -9.43 -4.34
C SER A 110 -7.50 -10.27 -5.63
N ARG A 111 -7.58 -11.60 -5.51
CA ARG A 111 -7.96 -12.46 -6.63
C ARG A 111 -9.48 -12.51 -6.80
N PRO A 112 -9.99 -12.58 -8.04
CA PRO A 112 -11.37 -12.94 -8.32
C PRO A 112 -11.75 -14.27 -7.66
N ASP A 113 -12.98 -14.40 -7.18
CA ASP A 113 -13.59 -15.67 -6.83
C ASP A 113 -14.79 -15.98 -7.73
N ALA A 114 -15.36 -17.19 -7.60
CA ALA A 114 -16.45 -17.68 -8.44
C ALA A 114 -17.75 -16.84 -8.38
N SER A 115 -17.87 -15.97 -7.37
CA SER A 115 -19.01 -15.10 -7.14
C SER A 115 -18.70 -13.60 -7.27
N ASN A 116 -17.43 -13.20 -7.30
CA ASN A 116 -17.03 -11.80 -7.30
C ASN A 116 -15.68 -11.57 -7.99
N ILE A 117 -15.69 -10.86 -9.12
CA ILE A 117 -14.48 -10.40 -9.80
C ILE A 117 -14.10 -9.05 -9.20
N ASN A 118 -13.44 -9.06 -8.05
CA ASN A 118 -12.92 -7.84 -7.46
C ASN A 118 -11.46 -7.64 -7.89
N HIS A 119 -11.20 -6.67 -8.76
CA HIS A 119 -9.87 -6.25 -9.17
C HIS A 119 -9.31 -5.18 -8.23
N SER A 120 -9.37 -5.42 -6.91
CA SER A 120 -8.80 -4.49 -5.94
C SER A 120 -7.32 -4.81 -5.74
N HIS A 121 -6.47 -4.06 -6.41
CA HIS A 121 -5.18 -3.71 -5.83
C HIS A 121 -5.45 -2.64 -4.77
N GLY A 122 -4.74 -2.69 -3.65
CA GLY A 122 -4.88 -1.67 -2.62
C GLY A 122 -3.68 -1.60 -1.71
N ALA A 123 -3.68 -0.58 -0.87
CA ALA A 123 -2.79 -0.47 0.26
C ALA A 123 -3.59 -0.62 1.55
N ALA A 124 -2.90 -1.04 2.60
CA ALA A 124 -3.41 -0.94 3.96
C ALA A 124 -2.51 -0.01 4.77
N PHE A 125 -3.11 0.80 5.63
CA PHE A 125 -2.39 1.66 6.55
C PHE A 125 -3.10 1.76 7.89
N GLY A 126 -2.37 2.22 8.88
CA GLY A 126 -2.92 2.72 10.14
C GLY A 126 -2.55 4.18 10.34
N LEU A 127 -3.38 4.91 11.08
CA LEU A 127 -3.10 6.29 11.46
C LEU A 127 -2.89 6.38 12.98
N ASP A 128 -1.94 7.19 13.42
CA ASP A 128 -1.83 7.70 14.79
C ASP A 128 -1.92 9.23 14.79
N ILE A 129 -2.33 9.82 15.92
CA ILE A 129 -2.45 11.27 16.10
C ILE A 129 -1.67 11.68 17.36
N TRP A 130 -0.93 12.79 17.28
CA TRP A 130 -0.28 13.45 18.40
C TRP A 130 -0.76 14.89 18.50
N VAL A 131 -0.99 15.36 19.72
CA VAL A 131 -1.43 16.73 20.00
C VAL A 131 -0.44 17.36 20.97
N ASN A 132 0.22 18.45 20.59
CA ASN A 132 1.17 19.16 21.48
C ASN A 132 2.26 18.27 22.11
N ASP A 133 2.81 17.32 21.33
CA ASP A 133 3.75 16.27 21.79
C ASP A 133 3.24 15.44 22.98
N LYS A 134 1.94 15.55 23.30
CA LYS A 134 1.23 14.76 24.28
C LYS A 134 0.37 13.74 23.55
N GLU A 135 0.64 12.50 23.89
CA GLU A 135 0.11 11.29 23.29
C GLU A 135 -1.41 11.19 23.43
N GLN A 136 -2.15 11.39 22.33
CA GLN A 136 -3.54 10.97 22.20
C GLN A 136 -3.66 10.00 21.03
N TRP A 137 -3.28 8.76 21.31
CA TRP A 137 -3.25 7.71 20.31
C TRP A 137 -4.66 7.20 20.02
N MET A 138 -5.01 7.18 18.74
CA MET A 138 -6.14 6.42 18.25
C MET A 138 -5.70 5.74 16.97
N SER A 139 -5.64 4.39 17.00
CA SER A 139 -5.33 3.61 15.81
C SER A 139 -6.60 3.44 14.98
N ILE A 140 -6.65 4.10 13.84
CA ILE A 140 -7.67 3.86 12.83
C ILE A 140 -7.09 2.95 11.76
N PHE A 141 -7.86 1.94 11.39
CA PHE A 141 -7.51 0.97 10.36
C PHE A 141 -8.38 1.24 9.15
N ASP A 142 -7.76 1.51 8.01
CA ASP A 142 -8.50 1.56 6.75
C ASP A 142 -7.79 0.80 5.64
N PHE A 143 -8.60 0.32 4.70
CA PHE A 143 -8.19 -0.35 3.49
C PHE A 143 -8.52 0.56 2.33
N GLN A 144 -7.52 0.99 1.56
CA GLN A 144 -7.77 1.84 0.42
C GLN A 144 -7.52 1.04 -0.85
N ALA A 145 -8.54 1.00 -1.72
CA ALA A 145 -8.32 0.63 -3.11
C ALA A 145 -7.51 1.76 -3.79
N PHE A 146 -6.64 1.43 -4.73
CA PHE A 146 -5.95 2.46 -5.52
C PHE A 146 -6.97 3.39 -6.20
N ASN A 147 -6.68 4.69 -6.23
CA ASN A 147 -7.45 5.79 -6.84
C ASN A 147 -8.62 6.39 -6.04
N GLU A 148 -8.87 5.94 -4.80
CA GLU A 148 -9.72 6.69 -3.87
C GLU A 148 -8.84 7.63 -3.04
N GLU A 149 -9.36 8.78 -2.60
CA GLU A 149 -8.70 9.64 -1.61
C GLU A 149 -9.15 9.17 -0.23
N PHE A 150 -8.21 8.85 0.65
CA PHE A 150 -8.54 8.59 2.05
C PHE A 150 -8.54 9.93 2.76
N GLU A 151 -9.71 10.34 3.23
CA GLU A 151 -9.89 11.55 4.01
C GLU A 151 -10.27 11.16 5.44
N TYR A 152 -9.45 11.59 6.39
CA TYR A 152 -9.72 11.43 7.80
C TYR A 152 -9.91 12.77 8.49
N LYS A 153 -10.99 12.90 9.26
CA LYS A 153 -11.33 14.13 10.00
C LYS A 153 -11.20 13.93 11.50
N TRP A 154 -10.50 14.84 12.16
CA TRP A 154 -10.36 14.84 13.61
C TRP A 154 -10.41 16.27 14.15
N GLU A 155 -11.33 16.54 15.07
CA GLU A 155 -11.49 17.86 15.71
C GLU A 155 -11.56 19.05 14.74
N GLY A 156 -12.09 18.83 13.53
CA GLY A 156 -12.20 19.84 12.48
C GLY A 156 -11.03 19.84 11.50
N ASP A 157 -9.89 19.28 11.86
CA ASP A 157 -8.74 19.10 10.96
C ASP A 157 -8.91 17.89 10.04
N VAL A 158 -8.24 17.93 8.90
CA VAL A 158 -8.34 16.89 7.87
C VAL A 158 -6.94 16.42 7.48
N VAL A 159 -6.75 15.10 7.44
CA VAL A 159 -5.61 14.46 6.79
C VAL A 159 -6.09 13.69 5.58
N ARG A 160 -5.40 13.89 4.47
CA ARG A 160 -5.63 13.24 3.20
C ARG A 160 -4.42 12.43 2.78
N LEU A 161 -4.69 11.23 2.29
CA LEU A 161 -3.68 10.30 1.81
C LEU A 161 -4.08 9.84 0.40
N VAL A 162 -3.17 10.07 -0.54
CA VAL A 162 -3.28 9.63 -1.92
C VAL A 162 -2.06 8.80 -2.26
N ILE A 163 -2.27 7.62 -2.84
CA ILE A 163 -1.16 6.81 -3.34
C ILE A 163 -0.81 7.28 -4.75
N ASP A 164 0.38 7.85 -4.88
CA ASP A 164 0.85 8.44 -6.13
C ASP A 164 1.69 7.48 -6.97
N GLU A 165 2.45 6.57 -6.39
CA GLU A 165 3.12 5.53 -7.19
C GLU A 165 3.14 4.22 -6.40
N ALA A 166 2.86 3.12 -7.08
CA ALA A 166 2.99 1.78 -6.51
C ALA A 166 2.91 0.75 -7.65
N LEU A 167 3.56 -0.40 -7.43
CA LEU A 167 3.34 -1.59 -8.23
C LEU A 167 1.86 -2.00 -8.19
N GLY A 168 1.26 -2.25 -9.37
CA GLY A 168 -0.16 -2.58 -9.49
C GLY A 168 -1.09 -1.37 -9.72
N ARG A 169 -0.57 -0.13 -9.68
CA ARG A 169 -1.35 1.12 -9.89
C ARG A 169 -1.72 1.32 -11.36
N ASN A 170 -0.83 0.99 -12.30
CA ASN A 170 -1.04 1.13 -13.74
C ASN A 170 -0.64 -0.16 -14.48
N PRO A 171 -1.61 -0.97 -14.94
CA PRO A 171 -1.37 -2.22 -15.66
C PRO A 171 -0.42 -2.11 -16.86
N GLU A 172 -0.41 -0.96 -17.54
CA GLU A 172 0.48 -0.72 -18.68
C GLU A 172 1.93 -0.45 -18.22
N MET A 173 2.12 0.26 -17.11
CA MET A 173 3.43 0.42 -16.50
C MET A 173 3.94 -0.87 -15.87
N ASP A 174 3.08 -1.65 -15.22
CA ASP A 174 3.47 -2.95 -14.66
C ASP A 174 3.91 -3.92 -15.77
N PHE A 175 3.24 -3.87 -16.93
CA PHE A 175 3.68 -4.61 -18.13
C PHE A 175 5.03 -4.11 -18.65
N VAL A 176 5.25 -2.80 -18.73
CA VAL A 176 6.54 -2.21 -19.13
C VAL A 176 7.64 -2.56 -18.13
N GLN A 177 7.33 -2.59 -16.83
CA GLN A 177 8.26 -2.97 -15.78
C GLN A 177 8.68 -4.43 -15.93
N LEU A 178 7.74 -5.36 -16.14
CA LEU A 178 8.05 -6.76 -16.41
C LEU A 178 9.04 -6.91 -17.58
N VAL A 179 8.86 -6.11 -18.64
CA VAL A 179 9.81 -6.08 -19.77
C VAL A 179 11.17 -5.50 -19.36
N SER A 180 11.19 -4.44 -18.54
CA SER A 180 12.43 -3.84 -18.04
C SER A 180 13.22 -4.75 -17.09
N GLU A 181 12.53 -5.66 -16.36
CA GLU A 181 13.10 -6.71 -15.51
C GLU A 181 13.71 -7.87 -16.32
N GLY A 182 13.71 -7.77 -17.65
CA GLY A 182 14.39 -8.71 -18.55
C GLY A 182 13.49 -9.81 -19.12
N LEU A 183 12.18 -9.76 -18.87
CA LEU A 183 11.25 -10.66 -19.57
C LEU A 183 11.07 -10.19 -21.01
N SER A 184 10.92 -11.13 -21.94
CA SER A 184 10.43 -10.77 -23.26
C SER A 184 8.98 -10.24 -23.17
N PRO A 185 8.53 -9.37 -24.09
CA PRO A 185 7.14 -8.89 -24.12
C PRO A 185 6.11 -10.03 -24.16
N ALA A 186 6.46 -11.17 -24.76
CA ALA A 186 5.61 -12.35 -24.81
C ALA A 186 5.50 -13.06 -23.45
N GLU A 187 6.58 -13.11 -22.67
CA GLU A 187 6.63 -13.64 -21.31
C GLU A 187 5.91 -12.72 -20.33
N ALA A 188 6.18 -11.42 -20.39
CA ALA A 188 5.49 -10.40 -19.61
C ALA A 188 3.97 -10.49 -19.81
N LEU A 189 3.51 -10.62 -21.07
CA LEU A 189 2.07 -10.68 -21.39
C LEU A 189 1.43 -11.97 -20.88
N ASP A 190 2.08 -13.12 -21.09
CA ASP A 190 1.52 -14.41 -20.64
C ASP A 190 1.50 -14.52 -19.13
N TYR A 191 2.57 -14.08 -18.47
CA TYR A 191 2.65 -14.00 -17.02
C TYR A 191 1.57 -13.06 -16.48
N TRP A 192 1.41 -11.87 -17.07
CA TRP A 192 0.37 -10.93 -16.69
C TRP A 192 -1.03 -11.53 -16.83
N MET A 193 -1.32 -12.17 -17.96
CA MET A 193 -2.68 -12.68 -18.20
C MET A 193 -3.02 -13.91 -17.35
N VAL A 194 -2.04 -14.76 -17.05
CA VAL A 194 -2.25 -16.01 -16.29
C VAL A 194 -2.08 -15.78 -14.79
N GLU A 195 -0.96 -15.22 -14.36
CA GLU A 195 -0.61 -15.08 -12.95
C GLU A 195 -1.19 -13.81 -12.34
N VAL A 196 -1.29 -12.72 -13.11
CA VAL A 196 -1.83 -11.44 -12.62
C VAL A 196 -3.34 -11.36 -12.81
N ARG A 197 -3.84 -11.64 -14.01
CA ARG A 197 -5.26 -11.56 -14.38
C ARG A 197 -6.02 -12.87 -14.14
N GLY A 198 -5.34 -13.93 -13.71
CA GLY A 198 -5.96 -15.17 -13.26
C GLY A 198 -6.61 -16.02 -14.35
N ARG A 199 -6.32 -15.76 -15.63
CA ARG A 199 -6.86 -16.59 -16.72
C ARG A 199 -6.21 -17.97 -16.69
N SER A 200 -6.98 -19.01 -17.02
CA SER A 200 -6.37 -20.31 -17.25
C SER A 200 -5.45 -20.24 -18.47
N GLN A 201 -4.35 -21.00 -18.43
CA GLN A 201 -3.41 -21.07 -19.55
C GLN A 201 -4.09 -21.54 -20.85
N ALA A 202 -5.10 -22.40 -20.75
CA ALA A 202 -5.83 -22.92 -21.89
C ALA A 202 -6.74 -21.86 -22.52
N GLU A 203 -7.50 -21.12 -21.72
CA GLU A 203 -8.38 -20.05 -22.21
C GLU A 203 -7.57 -18.88 -22.78
N TRP A 204 -6.52 -18.47 -22.08
CA TRP A 204 -5.65 -17.41 -22.57
C TRP A 204 -4.92 -17.80 -23.86
N ALA A 205 -4.43 -19.04 -23.96
CA ALA A 205 -3.81 -19.55 -25.18
C ALA A 205 -4.77 -19.48 -26.37
N LYS A 206 -6.03 -19.86 -26.17
CA LYS A 206 -7.07 -19.81 -27.20
C LYS A 206 -7.33 -18.37 -27.68
N GLU A 207 -7.48 -17.42 -26.76
CA GLU A 207 -7.69 -16.00 -27.10
C GLU A 207 -6.48 -15.38 -27.79
N ARG A 208 -5.28 -15.73 -27.34
CA ARG A 208 -4.01 -15.23 -27.90
C ARG A 208 -3.64 -15.87 -29.24
N GLY A 209 -4.34 -16.93 -29.67
CA GLY A 209 -3.99 -17.69 -30.87
C GLY A 209 -2.65 -18.43 -30.73
N LYS A 210 -2.36 -18.96 -29.53
CA LYS A 210 -1.15 -19.73 -29.21
C LYS A 210 -1.50 -21.10 -28.64
N THR A 211 -0.53 -21.99 -28.53
CA THR A 211 -0.72 -23.27 -27.84
C THR A 211 -0.61 -23.10 -26.32
N PRO A 212 -1.34 -23.89 -25.51
CA PRO A 212 -1.20 -23.88 -24.05
C PRO A 212 0.24 -24.13 -23.60
N GLN A 213 1.00 -24.98 -24.31
CA GLN A 213 2.41 -25.25 -24.01
C GLN A 213 3.29 -24.00 -24.20
N ALA A 214 3.03 -23.17 -25.22
CA ALA A 214 3.78 -21.95 -25.45
C ALA A 214 3.52 -20.91 -24.34
N VAL A 215 2.27 -20.73 -23.95
CA VAL A 215 1.89 -19.88 -22.81
C VAL A 215 2.52 -20.41 -21.51
N SER A 216 2.41 -21.71 -21.24
CA SER A 216 2.97 -22.33 -20.04
C SER A 216 4.49 -22.16 -19.94
N LYS A 217 5.21 -22.34 -21.05
CA LYS A 217 6.65 -22.10 -21.13
C LYS A 217 6.99 -20.65 -20.76
N ASN A 218 6.29 -19.70 -21.35
CA ASN A 218 6.52 -18.27 -21.12
C ASN A 218 6.23 -17.87 -19.66
N VAL A 219 5.13 -18.35 -19.08
CA VAL A 219 4.80 -18.13 -17.66
C VAL A 219 5.89 -18.71 -16.76
N ASN A 220 6.36 -19.92 -17.04
CA ASN A 220 7.40 -20.57 -16.23
C ASN A 220 8.77 -19.91 -16.38
N ASN A 221 9.08 -19.33 -17.53
CA ASN A 221 10.29 -18.53 -17.70
C ASN A 221 10.21 -17.21 -16.93
N ALA A 222 9.09 -16.51 -17.03
CA ALA A 222 8.83 -15.28 -16.27
C ALA A 222 8.99 -15.49 -14.75
N LYS A 223 8.50 -16.62 -14.22
CA LYS A 223 8.65 -17.04 -12.82
C LYS A 223 10.08 -17.41 -12.38
N LYS A 224 11.02 -17.57 -13.33
CA LYS A 224 12.43 -17.85 -13.03
C LYS A 224 13.29 -16.59 -13.12
N THR A 225 12.86 -15.63 -13.92
CA THR A 225 13.52 -14.34 -14.07
C THR A 225 13.21 -13.43 -12.88
N ARG A 226 11.99 -13.54 -12.34
CA ARG A 226 11.62 -13.06 -11.01
C ARG A 226 11.93 -14.11 -9.96
#